data_AF-A0A6B1GMK1-F1
#
_entry.id   AF-A0A6B1GMK1-F1
#
_cell.length_a   1.000
_cell.length_b   1.000
_cell.length_c   1.000
_cell.angle_alpha   90.00
_cell.angle_beta   90.00
_cell.angle_gamma   90.00
#
_symmetry.space_group_name_H-M   'P 1'
#
loop_
_entity.id
_entity.type
_entity.pdbx_description
1 polymer ?
#
loop_
_entity_poly.entity_id
_entity_poly.type
_entity_poly.pdbx_seq_one_letter_code
_entity_poly.pdbx_strand_id
1 'polypeptide(L)' 'YTLLRSPNADKKARDQFEIRTHKRIIDIVSPTDKTIDALMKLDLPSGVDVEIKLK' A
#
# COMPACT_ATOMS: atom_id res chain seq x y z
N TYR A 1 -5.52 -8.81 -12.85
CA TYR A 1 -6.65 -9.74 -12.96
C TYR A 1 -7.36 -9.53 -14.28
N THR A 2 -7.63 -10.60 -15.03
CA THR A 2 -8.38 -10.49 -16.29
C THR A 2 -9.63 -11.35 -16.20
N LEU A 3 -10.79 -10.72 -16.31
CA LEU A 3 -12.10 -11.35 -16.11
C LEU A 3 -12.91 -11.29 -17.41
N LEU A 4 -13.81 -12.25 -17.61
CA LEU A 4 -14.79 -12.19 -18.69
C LEU A 4 -15.90 -11.22 -18.26
N ARG A 5 -16.23 -10.25 -19.13
CA ARG A 5 -17.31 -9.29 -18.86
C ARG A 5 -18.69 -9.95 -19.03
N SER A 6 -18.80 -10.93 -19.93
CA SER A 6 -20.08 -11.60 -20.22
C SER A 6 -20.30 -12.83 -19.33
N PRO A 7 -21.52 -13.05 -18.81
CA PRO A 7 -21.87 -14.26 -18.08
C PRO A 7 -21.91 -15.53 -18.97
N ASN A 8 -22.06 -15.42 -20.30
CA ASN A 8 -22.02 -16.57 -21.22
C ASN A 8 -21.51 -16.21 -22.64
N ALA A 9 -20.92 -17.20 -23.31
CA ALA A 9 -20.49 -17.24 -24.72
C ALA A 9 -19.36 -16.29 -25.18
N ASP A 10 -19.28 -15.07 -24.65
CA ASP A 10 -18.47 -14.01 -25.27
C ASP A 10 -17.03 -13.94 -24.75
N LYS A 11 -16.17 -14.83 -25.25
CA LYS A 11 -14.79 -15.05 -24.75
C LYS A 11 -13.78 -13.93 -25.09
N LYS A 12 -14.14 -13.04 -26.02
CA LYS A 12 -13.32 -11.88 -26.44
C LYS A 12 -13.56 -10.65 -25.56
N ALA A 13 -14.70 -10.57 -24.87
CA ALA A 13 -14.99 -9.48 -23.94
C ALA A 13 -14.27 -9.73 -22.60
N ARG A 14 -13.11 -9.09 -22.42
CA ARG A 14 -12.27 -9.22 -21.22
C ARG A 14 -11.99 -7.87 -20.59
N ASP A 15 -12.15 -7.80 -19.28
CA ASP A 15 -11.73 -6.66 -18.47
C ASP A 15 -10.42 -6.98 -17.77
N GLN A 16 -9.44 -6.10 -17.93
CA GLN A 16 -8.12 -6.21 -17.31
C GLN A 16 -8.00 -5.19 -16.19
N PHE A 17 -7.81 -5.69 -14.99
CA PHE A 17 -7.60 -4.92 -13.78
C PHE A 17 -6.19 -5.14 -13.26
N GLU A 18 -5.66 -4.15 -12.56
CA GLU A 18 -4.39 -4.23 -11.86
C GLU A 18 -4.59 -3.64 -10.45
N ILE A 19 -3.93 -4.24 -9.46
CA ILE A 19 -3.77 -3.62 -8.14
C ILE A 19 -2.31 -3.24 -8.02
N ARG A 20 -2.04 -1.92 -7.93
CA ARG A 20 -0.69 -1.38 -7.74
C ARG A 20 -0.46 -1.10 -6.26
N THR A 21 0.54 -1.75 -5.68
CA THR A 21 0.99 -1.47 -4.32
C THR A 21 2.31 -0.71 -4.39
N HIS A 22 2.33 0.53 -3.90
CA HIS A 22 3.53 1.35 -3.86
C HIS A 22 4.24 1.18 -2.50
N LYS A 23 5.49 0.73 -2.51
CA LYS A 23 6.31 0.59 -1.31
C LYS A 23 7.30 1.75 -1.23
N ARG A 24 7.37 2.40 -0.07
CA ARG A 24 8.35 3.44 0.25
C ARG A 24 9.18 2.95 1.44
N ILE A 25 10.47 3.19 1.41
CA ILE A 25 11.40 2.85 2.51
C ILE A 25 11.98 4.18 3.01
N ILE A 26 11.95 4.38 4.32
CA ILE A 26 12.49 5.54 5.01
C ILE A 26 13.39 5.03 6.12
N ASP A 27 14.68 5.33 6.05
CA ASP A 27 15.65 5.00 7.10
C ASP A 27 15.94 6.23 7.95
N ILE A 28 15.84 6.06 9.27
CA ILE A 28 16.15 7.11 10.27
C ILE A 28 17.46 6.75 10.94
N VAL A 29 18.51 7.53 10.67
CA VAL A 29 19.89 7.25 11.13
C VAL A 29 20.08 7.49 12.64
N SER A 30 19.30 8.40 13.24
CA SER A 30 19.38 8.74 14.66
C SER A 30 17.98 8.84 15.29
N PRO A 31 17.43 7.74 15.83
CA PRO A 31 16.16 7.80 16.54
C PRO A 31 16.36 8.52 17.88
N THR A 32 15.81 9.72 18.02
CA THR A 32 15.60 10.34 19.34
C THR A 32 14.23 9.94 19.89
N ASP A 33 14.06 9.84 21.20
CA ASP A 33 12.76 9.47 21.80
C ASP A 33 11.63 10.40 21.35
N LYS A 34 11.94 11.70 21.17
CA LYS A 34 11.02 12.71 20.65
C LYS A 34 10.57 12.42 19.21
N THR A 35 11.46 11.88 18.37
CA THR A 35 11.13 11.52 16.98
C THR A 35 10.29 10.25 16.90
N ILE A 36 10.42 9.31 17.84
CA ILE A 36 9.56 8.11 17.89
C ILE A 36 8.12 8.53 18.23
N ASP A 37 7.95 9.36 19.26
CA ASP A 37 6.64 9.89 19.67
C ASP A 37 5.97 10.71 18.56
N ALA A 38 6.75 11.48 17.81
CA ALA A 38 6.26 12.27 16.68
C ALA A 38 5.78 11.39 15.50
N LEU A 39 6.44 10.25 15.25
CA LEU A 39 6.05 9.33 14.18
C LEU A 39 4.79 8.54 14.54
N MET A 40 4.58 8.21 15.82
CA MET A 40 3.34 7.55 16.27
C MET A 40 2.14 8.48 16.29
N LYS A 41 2.34 9.79 16.51
CA LYS A 41 1.28 10.81 16.50
C LYS A 41 0.98 11.38 15.11
N LEU A 42 1.70 10.96 14.08
CA LEU A 42 1.49 11.51 12.75
C LEU A 42 0.14 11.01 12.19
N ASP A 43 -0.74 11.94 11.82
CA ASP A 43 -2.00 11.62 11.17
C ASP A 43 -1.73 11.13 9.73
N LEU A 44 -1.56 9.83 9.61
CA LEU A 44 -1.42 9.15 8.32
C LEU A 44 -2.79 9.05 7.65
N PRO A 45 -2.88 9.27 6.33
CA PRO A 45 -4.13 9.12 5.61
C PRO A 45 -4.61 7.67 5.65
N SER A 46 -5.92 7.47 5.84
CA SER A 46 -6.55 6.15 5.84
C SER A 46 -6.35 5.48 4.48
N GLY A 47 -5.51 4.44 4.43
CA GLY A 47 -5.15 3.72 3.20
C GLY A 47 -3.65 3.54 2.98
N VAL A 48 -2.80 4.10 3.85
CA VAL A 48 -1.37 3.82 3.89
C VAL A 48 -1.08 2.85 5.02
N ASP A 49 -0.42 1.73 4.69
CA ASP A 49 0.10 0.78 5.67
C ASP A 49 1.54 1.13 6.02
N VAL A 50 1.90 1.10 7.32
CA VAL A 50 3.22 1.49 7.83
C VAL A 50 3.76 0.37 8.73
N GLU A 51 4.93 -0.16 8.37
CA GLU A 51 5.64 -1.17 9.17
C GLU A 51 6.92 -0.53 9.75
N ILE A 52 7.06 -0.52 11.08
CA ILE A 52 8.25 0.00 11.78
C ILE A 52 9.08 -1.20 12.26
N LYS A 53 10.35 -1.27 11.84
CA LYS A 53 11.32 -2.28 12.30
C LYS A 53 12.39 -1.58 13.14
N LEU A 54 12.41 -1.87 14.44
CA LEU A 54 13.51 -1.53 15.34
C LEU A 54 14.57 -2.63 15.26
N LYS A 55 15.85 -2.25 15.21
CA LYS A 55 16.99 -3.17 15.24
C LYS A 55 17.52 -3.30 16.66
#